data_AF-A0A3M5WCF9-F1
#
_entry.id   AF-A0A3M5WCF9-F1
#
_cell.length_a   1.000
_cell.length_b   1.000
_cell.length_c   1.000
_cell.angle_alpha   90.00
_cell.angle_beta   90.00
_cell.angle_gamma   90.00
#
_symmetry.space_group_name_H-M   'P 1'
#
loop_
_entity.id
_entity.type
_entity.pdbx_description
1 polymer ?
#
loop_
_entity_poly.entity_id
_entity_poly.type
_entity_poly.pdbx_seq_one_letter_code
_entity_poly.pdbx_strand_id
1 'polypeptide(L)'
;MHVQVITGDGQNGETIRLRLLKGLKDWIGETGKIVHAEAYDPAGLVSILEVQAVNNEEILVLECSRDQIQAVLEWQSATDEVVEFENLLLHLVRKQKPTGESQ
;
A
#
# COMPACT_ATOMS: atom_id res chain seq x y z
N MET A 1 13.48 4.06 -2.69
CA MET A 1 12.12 3.62 -2.31
C MET A 1 11.93 2.14 -2.62
N HIS A 2 11.33 1.40 -1.70
CA HIS A 2 10.93 0.01 -1.89
C HIS A 2 9.41 -0.14 -1.77
N VAL A 3 8.80 -0.81 -2.76
CA VAL A 3 7.35 -1.06 -2.79
C VAL A 3 7.07 -2.55 -2.70
N GLN A 4 6.24 -2.95 -1.75
CA GLN A 4 5.75 -4.32 -1.58
C GLN A 4 4.26 -4.38 -1.86
N VAL A 5 3.83 -5.28 -2.74
CA VAL A 5 2.41 -5.47 -3.07
C VAL A 5 1.91 -6.77 -2.45
N ILE A 6 0.86 -6.66 -1.62
CA ILE A 6 0.25 -7.77 -0.90
C ILE A 6 -1.10 -8.10 -1.54
N THR A 7 -1.16 -9.22 -2.27
CA THR A 7 -2.37 -9.73 -2.93
C THR A 7 -2.88 -10.99 -2.21
N GLY A 8 -3.99 -10.89 -1.47
CA GLY A 8 -4.51 -11.95 -0.59
C GLY A 8 -5.20 -13.14 -1.26
N ASP A 9 -4.77 -13.58 -2.45
CA ASP A 9 -5.38 -14.71 -3.17
C ASP A 9 -4.71 -16.05 -2.81
N GLY A 10 -4.84 -16.46 -1.54
CA GLY A 10 -4.60 -17.85 -1.12
C GLY A 10 -5.93 -18.58 -0.90
N GLN A 11 -5.95 -19.91 -0.94
CA GLN A 11 -7.17 -20.75 -0.75
C GLN A 11 -7.91 -20.50 0.59
N ASN A 12 -7.31 -19.74 1.52
CA ASN A 12 -7.86 -19.25 2.80
C ASN A 12 -7.77 -17.71 2.93
N GLY A 13 -7.93 -16.97 1.82
CA GLY A 13 -7.45 -15.60 1.59
C GLY A 13 -7.86 -14.55 2.62
N GLU A 14 -9.06 -14.65 3.20
CA GLU A 14 -9.55 -13.71 4.20
C GLU A 14 -8.78 -13.83 5.54
N THR A 15 -8.58 -15.07 6.03
CA THR A 15 -7.93 -15.33 7.33
C THR A 15 -6.43 -15.07 7.29
N ILE A 16 -5.78 -15.34 6.15
CA ILE A 16 -4.35 -15.09 5.95
C ILE A 16 -4.10 -13.58 5.81
N ARG A 17 -4.92 -12.85 5.04
CA ARG A 17 -4.85 -11.39 4.95
C ARG A 17 -5.11 -10.74 6.30
N LEU A 18 -6.15 -11.16 7.03
CA LEU A 18 -6.46 -10.59 8.35
C LEU A 18 -5.31 -10.82 9.34
N ARG A 19 -4.66 -11.99 9.30
CA ARG A 19 -3.46 -12.26 10.11
C ARG A 19 -2.26 -11.43 9.66
N LEU A 20 -2.03 -11.30 8.35
CA LEU A 20 -0.96 -10.46 7.79
C LEU A 20 -1.18 -9.00 8.13
N LEU A 21 -2.39 -8.48 7.97
CA LEU A 21 -2.77 -7.11 8.31
C LEU A 21 -2.68 -6.86 9.81
N LYS A 22 -3.12 -7.80 10.64
CA LYS A 22 -2.99 -7.68 12.09
C LYS A 22 -1.52 -7.73 12.50
N GLY A 23 -0.74 -8.65 11.94
CA GLY A 23 0.70 -8.72 12.15
C GLY A 23 1.45 -7.48 11.66
N LEU A 24 1.11 -6.95 10.47
CA LEU A 24 1.67 -5.72 9.92
C LEU A 24 1.27 -4.52 10.76
N LYS A 25 0.01 -4.39 11.19
CA LYS A 25 -0.41 -3.29 12.06
C LYS A 25 0.24 -3.36 13.43
N ASP A 26 0.36 -4.55 14.01
CA ASP A 26 1.02 -4.77 15.30
C ASP A 26 2.56 -4.54 15.19
N TRP A 27 3.16 -4.87 14.05
CA TRP A 27 4.60 -4.70 13.77
C TRP A 27 4.98 -3.25 13.43
N ILE A 28 4.19 -2.59 12.59
CA ILE A 28 4.32 -1.17 12.26
C ILE A 28 4.00 -0.29 13.49
N GLY A 29 3.23 -0.82 14.44
CA GLY A 29 3.03 -0.25 15.77
C GLY A 29 2.45 1.17 15.74
N GLU A 30 2.86 2.01 16.69
CA GLU A 30 2.47 3.42 16.80
C GLU A 30 3.23 4.35 15.84
N THR A 31 4.26 3.85 15.13
CA THR A 31 5.24 4.69 14.42
C THR A 31 5.04 4.76 12.92
N GLY A 32 4.41 3.78 12.27
CA GLY A 32 4.19 3.86 10.82
C GLY A 32 2.82 4.38 10.42
N LYS A 33 2.77 5.01 9.25
CA LYS A 33 1.58 5.69 8.76
C LYS A 33 0.65 4.71 8.04
N ILE A 34 -0.63 4.72 8.42
CA ILE A 34 -1.68 4.00 7.67
C ILE A 34 -2.41 4.99 6.75
N VAL A 35 -2.52 4.63 5.46
CA VAL A 35 -3.29 5.35 4.43
C VAL A 35 -4.36 4.42 3.86
N HIS A 36 -5.59 4.90 3.76
CA HIS A 36 -6.70 4.17 3.12
C HIS A 36 -6.84 4.67 1.69
N ALA A 37 -6.49 3.83 0.70
CA ALA A 37 -6.47 4.23 -0.71
C ALA A 37 -7.87 4.52 -1.27
N GLU A 38 -8.92 3.95 -0.69
CA GLU A 38 -10.31 4.16 -1.12
C GLU A 38 -10.79 5.62 -1.09
N ALA A 39 -10.11 6.48 -0.32
CA ALA A 39 -10.41 7.90 -0.23
C ALA A 39 -9.82 8.74 -1.37
N TYR A 40 -9.00 8.15 -2.24
CA TYR A 40 -8.22 8.85 -3.26
C TYR A 40 -8.39 8.20 -4.63
N ASP A 41 -8.37 8.98 -5.71
CA ASP A 41 -8.09 8.45 -7.04
C ASP A 41 -6.58 8.09 -7.17
N PRO A 42 -6.13 7.45 -8.26
CA PRO A 42 -4.73 7.06 -8.42
C PRO A 42 -3.72 8.22 -8.29
N ALA A 43 -4.02 9.39 -8.85
CA ALA A 43 -3.13 10.55 -8.75
C ALA A 43 -3.17 11.15 -7.33
N GLY A 44 -4.38 11.28 -6.76
CA GLY A 44 -4.57 11.73 -5.39
C GLY A 44 -3.84 10.85 -4.36
N LEU A 45 -3.76 9.54 -4.61
CA LEU A 45 -3.03 8.60 -3.75
C LEU A 45 -1.52 8.89 -3.77
N VAL A 46 -0.93 9.13 -4.93
CA VAL A 46 0.49 9.48 -5.03
C VAL A 46 0.77 10.80 -4.31
N SER A 47 -0.06 11.83 -4.54
CA SER A 47 0.12 13.13 -3.89
C SER A 47 0.07 13.06 -2.37
N ILE A 48 -0.81 12.23 -1.77
CA ILE A 48 -0.81 12.08 -0.31
C ILE A 48 0.40 11.28 0.18
N LEU A 49 0.88 10.30 -0.59
CA LEU A 49 2.07 9.52 -0.22
C LEU A 49 3.34 10.37 -0.23
N GLU A 50 3.49 11.29 -1.20
CA GLU A 50 4.60 12.24 -1.23
C GLU A 50 4.66 13.09 0.05
N VAL A 51 3.52 13.60 0.51
CA VAL A 51 3.44 14.38 1.75
C VAL A 51 3.77 13.54 2.98
N GLN A 52 3.28 12.29 3.02
CA GLN A 52 3.55 11.41 4.17
C GLN A 52 4.99 10.92 4.20
N ALA A 53 5.62 10.70 3.05
CA ALA A 53 7.00 10.25 2.93
C ALA A 53 8.01 11.21 3.57
N VAL A 54 7.68 12.51 3.68
CA VAL A 54 8.54 13.50 4.35
C VAL A 54 8.77 13.17 5.83
N ASN A 55 7.77 12.59 6.50
CA ASN A 55 7.80 12.37 7.95
C ASN A 55 7.75 10.89 8.33
N ASN A 56 7.58 9.99 7.37
CA ASN A 56 7.39 8.57 7.62
C ASN A 56 8.26 7.76 6.66
N GLU A 57 9.17 6.97 7.21
CA GLU A 57 10.03 6.06 6.44
C GLU A 57 9.28 4.78 6.05
N GLU A 58 8.15 4.49 6.71
CA GLU A 58 7.33 3.31 6.44
C GLU A 58 5.83 3.66 6.43
N ILE A 59 5.14 3.26 5.34
CA ILE A 59 3.72 3.55 5.13
C ILE A 59 2.98 2.27 4.69
N LEU A 60 1.89 1.96 5.40
CA LEU A 60 0.95 0.91 5.05
C LEU A 60 -0.25 1.50 4.32
N VAL A 61 -0.46 1.08 3.08
CA VAL A 61 -1.59 1.52 2.25
C VAL A 61 -2.59 0.39 2.11
N LEU A 62 -3.81 0.61 2.56
CA LEU A 62 -4.90 -0.38 2.56
C LEU A 62 -5.87 -0.13 1.42
N GLU A 63 -6.51 -1.21 0.97
CA GLU A 63 -7.59 -1.20 -0.03
C GLU A 63 -7.18 -0.62 -1.40
N CYS A 64 -5.94 -0.88 -1.84
CA CYS A 64 -5.45 -0.40 -3.13
C CYS A 64 -6.12 -1.13 -4.30
N SER A 65 -6.75 -0.39 -5.21
CA SER A 65 -7.16 -0.89 -6.52
C SER A 65 -5.95 -1.19 -7.42
N ARG A 66 -6.17 -1.87 -8.54
CA ARG A 66 -5.10 -2.14 -9.51
C ARG A 66 -4.49 -0.85 -10.05
N ASP A 67 -5.32 0.13 -10.38
CA ASP A 67 -4.88 1.39 -10.99
C ASP A 67 -4.09 2.25 -9.99
N GLN A 68 -4.50 2.23 -8.71
CA GLN A 68 -3.74 2.85 -7.62
C GLN A 68 -2.38 2.18 -7.40
N ILE A 69 -2.32 0.84 -7.42
CA ILE A 69 -1.03 0.12 -7.33
C ILE A 69 -0.14 0.51 -8.49
N GLN A 70 -0.69 0.55 -9.70
CA GLN A 70 0.05 0.92 -10.91
C GLN A 70 0.62 2.34 -10.81
N ALA A 71 -0.18 3.32 -10.37
CA ALA A 71 0.29 4.70 -10.19
C ALA A 71 1.43 4.81 -9.17
N VAL A 72 1.40 4.04 -8.08
CA VAL A 72 2.49 4.04 -7.08
C VAL A 72 3.76 3.39 -7.64
N LEU A 73 3.64 2.35 -8.46
CA LEU A 73 4.80 1.72 -9.11
C LEU A 73 5.41 2.64 -10.18
N GLU A 74 4.59 3.40 -10.91
CA GLU A 74 5.05 4.43 -11.84
C GLU A 74 5.79 5.55 -11.11
N TRP A 75 5.24 6.01 -9.98
CA TRP A 75 5.91 6.96 -9.10
C TRP A 75 7.25 6.42 -8.61
N GLN A 76 7.33 5.16 -8.18
CA GLN A 76 8.60 4.52 -7.82
C GLN A 76 9.63 4.57 -8.94
N SER A 77 9.23 4.22 -10.16
CA SER A 77 10.14 4.31 -11.30
C SER A 77 10.57 5.74 -11.61
N ALA A 78 9.69 6.72 -11.39
CA ALA A 78 9.98 8.14 -11.66
C ALA A 78 10.91 8.76 -10.60
N THR A 79 10.94 8.23 -9.38
CA THR A 79 11.70 8.77 -8.26
C THR A 79 12.85 7.87 -7.80
N ASP A 80 13.30 6.94 -8.63
CA ASP A 80 14.32 5.95 -8.26
C ASP A 80 15.66 6.59 -7.83
N GLU A 81 15.99 7.75 -8.39
CA GLU A 81 17.21 8.52 -8.08
C GLU A 81 17.00 9.62 -7.00
N VAL A 82 15.81 9.73 -6.42
CA VAL A 82 15.49 10.76 -5.42
C VAL A 82 15.89 10.30 -4.03
N VAL A 83 16.96 10.92 -3.50
CA VAL A 83 17.57 10.59 -2.20
C VAL A 83 16.56 10.66 -1.04
N GLU A 84 15.62 11.61 -1.08
CA GLU A 84 14.59 11.78 -0.05
C GLU A 84 13.69 10.54 0.13
N PHE A 85 13.58 9.71 -0.91
CA PHE A 85 12.76 8.50 -0.87
C PHE A 85 13.60 7.21 -0.80
N GLU A 86 14.93 7.29 -0.65
CA GLU A 86 15.80 6.12 -0.67
C GLU A 86 15.36 5.06 0.34
N ASN A 87 15.08 5.49 1.58
CA ASN A 87 14.68 4.64 2.71
C ASN A 87 13.16 4.43 2.82
N LEU A 88 12.35 5.00 1.94
CA LEU A 88 10.89 4.87 2.01
C LEU A 88 10.44 3.44 1.69
N LEU A 89 9.72 2.83 2.63
CA LEU A 89 9.09 1.51 2.50
C LEU A 89 7.56 1.65 2.40
N LEU A 90 7.00 1.17 1.28
CA LEU A 90 5.56 1.14 1.05
C LEU A 90 5.01 -0.28 1.03
N HIS A 91 3.98 -0.53 1.85
CA HIS A 91 3.21 -1.77 1.85
C HIS A 91 1.85 -1.54 1.22
N LEU A 92 1.64 -1.96 -0.03
CA LEU A 92 0.38 -1.80 -0.76
C LEU A 92 -0.47 -3.05 -0.62
N VAL A 93 -1.59 -2.95 0.09
CA VAL A 93 -2.53 -4.06 0.27
C VAL A 93 -3.67 -3.93 -0.73
N ARG A 94 -3.72 -4.85 -1.68
CA ARG A 94 -4.72 -4.82 -2.75
C ARG A 94 -6.13 -5.01 -2.21
N LYS A 95 -7.08 -4.18 -2.63
CA LYS A 95 -8.52 -4.37 -2.39
C LYS A 95 -8.99 -5.71 -2.95
N GLN A 96 -9.69 -6.51 -2.15
CA GLN A 96 -10.31 -7.73 -2.66
C GLN A 96 -11.49 -7.36 -3.55
N LYS A 97 -11.65 -8.08 -4.67
CA LYS A 97 -12.95 -8.11 -5.33
C LYS A 97 -13.93 -8.76 -4.35
N PRO A 98 -15.16 -8.26 -4.19
CA PRO A 98 -16.16 -8.99 -3.43
C PRO A 98 -16.27 -10.39 -4.03
N THR A 99 -16.03 -11.41 -3.21
CA THR A 99 -16.27 -12.80 -3.58
C THR A 99 -17.79 -12.98 -3.73
N GLY A 100 -18.34 -12.61 -4.89
CA GLY A 100 -19.78 -12.53 -5.08
C GLY A 100 -20.26 -12.31 -6.52
N GLU A 101 -19.37 -12.20 -7.51
CA GLU A 101 -19.77 -12.25 -8.92
C GLU A 101 -19.07 -13.45 -9.57
N SER A 102 -19.75 -14.59 -9.48
CA SER A 102 -19.54 -15.70 -10.39
C SER A 102 -19.70 -15.19 -11.81
N GLN A 103 -18.67 -15.36 -12.63
CA GLN A 103 -18.75 -15.21 -14.08
C GLN A 103 -18.91 -16.59 -14.71
#